data_AF-A0AAW1MMD0-F1
#
_entry.id   AF-A0AAW1MMD0-F1
#
_cell.length_a   1.000
_cell.length_b   1.000
_cell.length_c   1.000
_cell.angle_alpha   90.00
_cell.angle_beta   90.00
_cell.angle_gamma   90.00
#
_symmetry.space_group_name_H-M   'P 1'
#
loop_
_entity.id
_entity.type
_entity.pdbx_description
1 polymer ?
#
loop_
_entity_poly.entity_id
_entity_poly.type
_entity_poly.pdbx_seq_one_letter_code
_entity_poly.pdbx_strand_id
1 'polypeptide(L)'
;MMLSVVNYFVKLTCYTFCGGKLKNILKEAEKDMFHPTDAKSKEIMTRTMRIWRIIFRFYMTTCISVVSLWAACAFITNNDIALPFGYWYPFDVSSSPVYEIVFFFEVIGILLMVISHVTLDVSVAGIMAFIIGQINILNDNLRNINSKDEIAVNTQIRCFILHRNIKRLVTKLNEMLMFPMFIQSTMGAAILCTAMYKLSKVPFLSGQGLSYIAYYVAMITQLSLHFWYGNEVIAKVRLNIIYSVE
;
A
#
# COMPACT_ATOMS: atom_id res chain seq x y z
N MET A 1 -17.47 5.72 -3.75
CA MET A 1 -17.75 4.28 -3.77
C MET A 1 -17.60 3.68 -5.16
N MET A 2 -18.40 4.04 -6.19
CA MET A 2 -18.15 3.56 -7.56
C MET A 2 -16.73 3.91 -8.07
N LEU A 3 -16.27 5.15 -7.88
CA LEU A 3 -14.90 5.55 -8.24
C LEU A 3 -13.82 4.69 -7.54
N SER A 4 -14.08 4.28 -6.31
CA SER A 4 -13.19 3.46 -5.49
C SER A 4 -13.09 2.03 -6.04
N VAL A 5 -14.22 1.47 -6.49
CA VAL A 5 -14.30 0.18 -7.16
C VAL A 5 -13.58 0.21 -8.50
N VAL A 6 -13.81 1.26 -9.31
CA VAL A 6 -13.08 1.44 -10.58
C VAL A 6 -11.58 1.55 -10.33
N ASN A 7 -11.15 2.30 -9.32
CA ASN A 7 -9.74 2.43 -8.96
C ASN A 7 -9.11 1.07 -8.58
N TYR A 8 -9.84 0.26 -7.82
CA TYR A 8 -9.43 -1.10 -7.50
C TYR A 8 -9.26 -1.96 -8.75
N PHE A 9 -10.24 -1.97 -9.66
CA PHE A 9 -10.15 -2.78 -10.89
C PHE A 9 -9.02 -2.33 -11.80
N VAL A 10 -8.80 -1.02 -11.94
CA VAL A 10 -7.66 -0.49 -12.72
C VAL A 10 -6.35 -0.96 -12.11
N LYS A 11 -6.19 -0.86 -10.79
CA LYS A 11 -5.01 -1.40 -10.10
C LYS A 11 -4.84 -2.89 -10.34
N LEU A 12 -5.87 -3.69 -10.06
CA LEU A 12 -5.82 -5.15 -10.20
C LEU A 12 -5.39 -5.54 -11.61
N THR A 13 -5.94 -4.87 -12.62
CA THR A 13 -5.58 -5.03 -14.03
C THR A 13 -4.11 -4.66 -14.26
N CYS A 14 -3.66 -3.49 -13.82
CA CYS A 14 -2.26 -3.09 -13.94
C CYS A 14 -1.29 -4.08 -13.27
N TYR A 15 -1.60 -4.56 -12.07
CA TYR A 15 -0.75 -5.50 -11.33
C TYR A 15 -0.72 -6.89 -11.97
N THR A 16 -1.85 -7.38 -12.48
CA THR A 16 -1.92 -8.66 -13.18
C THR A 16 -1.13 -8.61 -14.50
N PHE A 17 -1.28 -7.54 -15.29
CA PHE A 17 -0.45 -7.32 -16.48
C PHE A 17 1.04 -7.17 -16.15
N CYS A 18 1.38 -6.53 -15.04
CA CYS A 18 2.76 -6.38 -14.57
C CYS A 18 3.28 -7.59 -13.76
N GLY A 19 2.49 -8.65 -13.60
CA GLY A 19 2.79 -9.76 -12.69
C GLY A 19 4.14 -10.43 -12.98
N GLY A 20 4.51 -10.55 -14.26
CA GLY A 20 5.84 -11.05 -14.67
C GLY A 20 6.98 -10.15 -14.21
N LYS A 21 6.84 -8.82 -14.34
CA LYS A 21 7.84 -7.85 -13.86
C LYS A 21 7.96 -7.89 -12.33
N LEU A 22 6.82 -7.94 -11.63
CA LEU A 22 6.78 -8.06 -10.17
C LEU A 22 7.49 -9.32 -9.68
N LYS A 23 7.22 -10.47 -10.29
CA LYS A 23 7.89 -11.75 -9.96
C LYS A 23 9.40 -11.66 -10.16
N ASN A 24 9.86 -11.00 -11.22
CA ASN A 24 11.27 -10.80 -11.47
C ASN A 24 11.93 -9.86 -10.45
N ILE A 25 11.24 -8.81 -10.00
CA ILE A 25 11.70 -7.92 -8.93
C ILE A 25 11.86 -8.70 -7.63
N LEU A 26 10.87 -9.52 -7.26
CA LEU A 26 10.91 -10.34 -6.04
C LEU A 26 12.06 -11.36 -6.09
N LYS A 27 12.26 -12.05 -7.22
CA LYS A 27 13.41 -12.95 -7.42
C LYS A 27 14.75 -12.23 -7.31
N GLU A 28 14.85 -11.00 -7.80
CA GLU A 28 16.08 -10.21 -7.64
C GLU A 28 16.31 -9.81 -6.19
N ALA A 29 15.25 -9.47 -5.45
CA ALA A 29 15.32 -9.13 -4.03
C ALA A 29 15.72 -10.32 -3.12
N GLU A 30 15.46 -11.55 -3.55
CA GLU A 30 15.79 -12.78 -2.82
C GLU A 30 17.27 -13.22 -2.96
N LYS A 31 18.05 -12.58 -3.84
CA LYS A 31 19.46 -12.95 -4.05
C LYS A 31 20.27 -12.79 -2.76
N ASP A 32 21.25 -13.70 -2.57
CA ASP A 32 22.11 -13.75 -1.38
C ASP A 32 22.79 -12.44 -1.01
N MET A 33 23.10 -11.62 -2.00
CA MET A 33 23.71 -10.32 -1.78
C MET A 33 22.85 -9.34 -0.95
N PHE A 34 21.54 -9.55 -0.88
CA PHE A 34 20.60 -8.75 -0.09
C PHE A 34 20.33 -9.35 1.30
N HIS A 35 20.83 -10.56 1.59
CA HIS A 35 20.70 -11.15 2.91
C HIS A 35 21.62 -10.42 3.90
N PRO A 36 21.08 -9.94 5.04
CA PRO A 36 21.87 -9.28 6.06
C PRO A 36 22.83 -10.30 6.69
N THR A 37 24.13 -10.04 6.57
CA THR A 37 25.19 -10.94 7.06
C THR A 37 25.57 -10.69 8.52
N ASP A 38 25.44 -9.45 8.97
CA ASP A 38 25.83 -9.01 10.31
C ASP A 38 24.60 -8.66 11.17
N ALA A 39 24.79 -8.68 12.49
CA ALA A 39 23.72 -8.43 13.46
C ALA A 39 23.05 -7.06 13.26
N LYS A 40 23.83 -6.04 12.87
CA LYS A 40 23.36 -4.67 12.70
C LYS A 40 22.53 -4.51 11.42
N SER A 41 22.96 -5.08 10.30
CA SER A 41 22.17 -5.15 9.06
C SER A 41 20.85 -5.90 9.28
N LYS A 42 20.88 -6.98 10.08
CA LYS A 42 19.67 -7.73 10.44
C LYS A 42 18.72 -6.88 11.29
N GLU A 43 19.25 -6.11 12.24
CA GLU A 43 18.47 -5.17 13.04
C GLU A 43 17.84 -4.06 12.18
N ILE A 44 18.61 -3.43 11.28
CA ILE A 44 18.14 -2.39 10.35
C ILE A 44 16.96 -2.93 9.52
N MET A 45 17.13 -4.09 8.89
CA MET A 45 16.08 -4.71 8.08
C MET A 45 14.85 -5.06 8.93
N THR A 46 15.05 -5.64 10.10
CA THR A 46 13.95 -6.02 11.01
C THR A 46 13.17 -4.79 11.46
N ARG A 47 13.84 -3.67 11.77
CA ARG A 47 13.20 -2.41 12.16
C ARG A 47 12.36 -1.85 11.02
N THR A 48 12.89 -1.78 9.81
CA THR A 48 12.16 -1.29 8.63
C THR A 48 10.92 -2.15 8.33
N MET A 49 11.06 -3.48 8.36
CA MET A 49 9.95 -4.40 8.14
C MET A 49 8.92 -4.37 9.29
N ARG A 50 9.34 -4.11 10.52
CA ARG A 50 8.42 -3.94 11.67
C ARG A 50 7.53 -2.72 11.49
N ILE A 51 8.09 -1.58 11.05
CA ILE A 51 7.32 -0.37 10.75
C ILE A 51 6.30 -0.65 9.65
N TRP A 52 6.72 -1.28 8.56
CA TRP A 52 5.82 -1.69 7.47
C TRP A 52 4.66 -2.59 7.97
N ARG A 53 4.95 -3.59 8.83
CA ARG A 53 3.89 -4.45 9.41
C ARG A 53 2.92 -3.69 10.32
N ILE A 54 3.37 -2.65 11.02
CA ILE A 54 2.50 -1.80 11.84
C ILE A 54 1.57 -0.99 10.94
N ILE A 55 2.13 -0.36 9.89
CA ILE A 55 1.36 0.40 8.90
C ILE A 55 0.32 -0.51 8.21
N PHE A 56 0.72 -1.73 7.82
CA PHE A 56 -0.19 -2.72 7.25
C PHE A 56 -1.38 -3.00 8.17
N ARG A 57 -1.11 -3.35 9.44
CA ARG A 57 -2.16 -3.67 10.41
C ARG A 57 -3.08 -2.48 10.64
N PHE A 58 -2.52 -1.29 10.80
CA PHE A 58 -3.31 -0.07 10.95
C PHE A 58 -4.23 0.15 9.73
N TYR A 59 -3.67 0.17 8.52
CA TYR A 59 -4.44 0.40 7.30
C TYR A 59 -5.53 -0.66 7.08
N MET A 60 -5.21 -1.93 7.34
CA MET A 60 -6.17 -3.04 7.25
C MET A 60 -7.33 -2.86 8.25
N THR A 61 -7.03 -2.55 9.52
CA THR A 61 -8.06 -2.34 10.54
C THR A 61 -8.98 -1.17 10.21
N THR A 62 -8.44 -0.06 9.68
CA THR A 62 -9.25 1.07 9.24
C THR A 62 -10.15 0.71 8.07
N CYS A 63 -9.68 -0.10 7.11
CA CYS A 63 -10.51 -0.49 5.97
C CYS A 63 -11.62 -1.47 6.37
N ILE A 64 -11.33 -2.43 7.25
CA ILE A 64 -12.34 -3.35 7.77
C ILE A 64 -13.39 -2.59 8.59
N SER A 65 -12.98 -1.64 9.44
CA SER A 65 -13.93 -0.87 10.25
C SER A 65 -14.89 -0.04 9.39
N VAL A 66 -14.45 0.47 8.24
CA VAL A 66 -15.32 1.14 7.27
C VAL A 66 -16.42 0.20 6.77
N VAL A 67 -16.06 -1.01 6.34
CA VAL A 67 -17.04 -1.98 5.83
C VAL A 67 -18.02 -2.39 6.94
N SER A 68 -17.51 -2.65 8.15
CA SER A 68 -18.34 -3.01 9.30
C SER A 68 -19.31 -1.90 9.71
N LEU A 69 -18.85 -0.64 9.79
CA LEU A 69 -19.71 0.50 10.10
C LEU A 69 -20.80 0.69 9.05
N TRP A 70 -20.44 0.51 7.79
CA TRP A 70 -21.38 0.68 6.68
C TRP A 70 -22.43 -0.43 6.65
N ALA A 71 -22.03 -1.68 6.86
CA ALA A 71 -22.94 -2.82 7.01
C ALA A 71 -23.86 -2.66 8.22
N ALA A 72 -23.33 -2.22 9.36
CA ALA A 72 -24.13 -1.95 10.56
C ALA A 72 -25.14 -0.82 10.33
N CYS A 73 -24.73 0.27 9.65
CA CYS A 73 -25.64 1.36 9.30
C CYS A 73 -26.76 0.90 8.37
N ALA A 74 -26.45 0.07 7.37
CA ALA A 74 -27.44 -0.49 6.46
C ALA A 74 -28.45 -1.39 7.20
N PHE A 75 -27.99 -2.16 8.19
CA PHE A 75 -28.86 -3.00 9.02
C PHE A 75 -29.76 -2.19 9.97
N ILE A 76 -29.24 -1.10 10.56
CA ILE A 76 -29.96 -0.32 11.59
C ILE A 76 -30.91 0.72 11.00
N THR A 77 -30.55 1.35 9.88
CA THR A 77 -31.27 2.55 9.38
C THR A 77 -32.47 2.21 8.48
N ASN A 78 -32.49 1.01 7.90
CA ASN A 78 -33.47 0.65 6.87
C ASN A 78 -34.71 -0.03 7.47
N ASN A 79 -35.71 0.79 7.82
CA ASN A 79 -37.10 0.33 7.97
C ASN A 79 -37.75 0.02 6.60
N ASP A 80 -37.19 0.56 5.51
CA ASP A 80 -37.50 0.19 4.13
C ASP A 80 -36.36 -0.69 3.60
N ILE A 81 -36.70 -1.88 3.12
CA ILE A 81 -35.77 -2.94 2.68
C ILE A 81 -34.93 -2.44 1.49
N ALA A 82 -33.81 -1.80 1.78
CA ALA A 82 -32.86 -1.34 0.77
C ALA A 82 -31.50 -2.01 1.00
N LEU A 83 -31.01 -2.69 -0.02
CA LEU A 83 -29.68 -3.30 0.02
C LEU A 83 -28.61 -2.21 0.18
N PRO A 84 -27.48 -2.55 0.83
CA PRO A 84 -26.37 -1.63 1.04
C PRO A 84 -25.96 -0.95 -0.27
N PHE A 85 -25.83 -1.72 -1.37
CA PHE A 85 -25.59 -1.17 -2.69
C PHE A 85 -26.88 -1.20 -3.51
N GLY A 86 -27.26 -0.04 -4.05
CA GLY A 86 -28.40 0.09 -4.97
C GLY A 86 -28.11 -0.49 -6.35
N TYR A 87 -27.67 -1.75 -6.41
CA TYR A 87 -27.51 -2.49 -7.66
C TYR A 87 -28.85 -2.91 -8.24
N TRP A 88 -28.89 -3.11 -9.55
CA TRP A 88 -30.06 -3.68 -10.21
C TRP A 88 -29.96 -5.21 -10.18
N TYR A 89 -31.02 -5.87 -9.70
CA TYR A 89 -31.13 -7.31 -9.63
C TYR A 89 -32.20 -7.81 -10.61
N PRO A 90 -31.99 -8.94 -11.30
CA PRO A 90 -32.97 -9.54 -12.20
C PRO A 90 -34.09 -10.31 -11.46
N PHE A 91 -34.17 -10.19 -10.13
CA PHE A 91 -35.15 -10.85 -9.26
C PHE A 91 -35.52 -9.91 -8.10
N ASP A 92 -36.66 -10.18 -7.44
CA ASP A 92 -37.08 -9.38 -6.29
C ASP A 92 -36.19 -9.65 -5.06
N VAL A 93 -35.52 -8.61 -4.60
CA VAL A 93 -34.63 -8.61 -3.43
C VAL A 93 -35.30 -8.03 -2.19
N SER A 94 -36.56 -7.61 -2.29
CA SER A 94 -37.32 -6.98 -1.20
C SER A 94 -37.94 -8.00 -0.25
N SER A 95 -37.95 -9.27 -0.63
CA SER A 95 -38.62 -10.34 0.12
C SER A 95 -37.61 -11.19 0.91
N SER A 96 -37.93 -11.50 2.18
CA SER A 96 -37.18 -12.49 2.97
C SER A 96 -37.47 -13.91 2.46
N PRO A 97 -36.48 -14.81 2.33
CA PRO A 97 -35.08 -14.73 2.80
C PRO A 97 -34.07 -14.20 1.77
N VAL A 98 -34.53 -13.76 0.59
CA VAL A 98 -33.65 -13.35 -0.53
C VAL A 98 -32.87 -12.11 -0.16
N TYR A 99 -33.50 -11.14 0.51
CA TYR A 99 -32.85 -9.93 1.00
C TYR A 99 -31.61 -10.24 1.83
N GLU A 100 -31.75 -11.10 2.84
CA GLU A 100 -30.68 -11.44 3.77
C GLU A 100 -29.53 -12.15 3.05
N ILE A 101 -29.85 -13.09 2.15
CA ILE A 101 -28.84 -13.79 1.35
C ILE A 101 -28.03 -12.80 0.50
N VAL A 102 -28.70 -11.88 -0.20
CA VAL A 102 -28.03 -10.90 -1.06
C VAL A 102 -27.23 -9.91 -0.21
N PHE A 103 -27.76 -9.47 0.92
CA PHE A 103 -27.05 -8.60 1.86
C PHE A 103 -25.72 -9.23 2.33
N PHE A 104 -25.74 -10.50 2.79
CA PHE A 104 -24.53 -11.19 3.21
C PHE A 104 -23.54 -11.37 2.05
N PHE A 105 -24.05 -11.70 0.86
CA PHE A 105 -23.22 -11.83 -0.33
C PHE A 105 -22.51 -10.52 -0.69
N GLU A 106 -23.22 -9.38 -0.66
CA GLU A 106 -22.62 -8.06 -0.89
C GLU A 106 -21.51 -7.77 0.12
N VAL A 107 -21.81 -7.89 1.41
CA VAL A 107 -20.85 -7.60 2.49
C VAL A 107 -19.59 -8.45 2.34
N ILE A 108 -19.73 -9.76 2.09
CA ILE A 108 -18.59 -10.66 1.87
C ILE A 108 -17.81 -10.24 0.62
N GLY A 109 -18.50 -9.95 -0.49
CA GLY A 109 -17.87 -9.52 -1.73
C GLY A 109 -17.00 -8.28 -1.55
N ILE A 110 -17.48 -7.30 -0.79
CA ILE A 110 -16.75 -6.05 -0.52
C ILE A 110 -15.60 -6.29 0.45
N LEU A 111 -15.78 -7.12 1.47
CA LEU A 111 -14.69 -7.48 2.36
C LEU A 111 -13.53 -8.10 1.56
N LEU A 112 -13.82 -9.06 0.68
CA LEU A 112 -12.81 -9.68 -0.18
C LEU A 112 -12.15 -8.66 -1.12
N MET A 113 -12.94 -7.77 -1.73
CA MET A 113 -12.43 -6.69 -2.56
C MET A 113 -11.47 -5.78 -1.77
N VAL A 114 -11.88 -5.33 -0.58
CA VAL A 114 -11.09 -4.45 0.29
C VAL A 114 -9.81 -5.13 0.75
N ILE A 115 -9.88 -6.40 1.19
CA ILE A 115 -8.71 -7.20 1.57
C ILE A 115 -7.71 -7.22 0.40
N SER A 116 -8.17 -7.60 -0.79
CA SER A 116 -7.28 -7.68 -1.96
C SER A 116 -6.69 -6.33 -2.36
N HIS A 117 -7.48 -5.25 -2.30
CA HIS A 117 -7.03 -3.90 -2.58
C HIS A 117 -5.93 -3.44 -1.60
N VAL A 118 -6.14 -3.65 -0.30
CA VAL A 118 -5.15 -3.35 0.74
C VAL A 118 -3.89 -4.18 0.55
N THR A 119 -4.02 -5.47 0.20
CA THR A 119 -2.86 -6.35 -0.07
C THR A 119 -2.01 -5.84 -1.23
N LEU A 120 -2.61 -5.37 -2.32
CA LEU A 120 -1.86 -4.83 -3.47
C LEU A 120 -1.03 -3.61 -3.05
N ASP A 121 -1.65 -2.65 -2.37
CA ASP A 121 -1.00 -1.40 -1.95
C ASP A 121 0.15 -1.67 -0.96
N VAL A 122 -0.10 -2.54 0.01
CA VAL A 122 0.88 -2.86 1.06
C VAL A 122 2.00 -3.74 0.52
N SER A 123 1.76 -4.58 -0.49
CA SER A 123 2.82 -5.38 -1.13
C SER A 123 3.86 -4.46 -1.79
N VAL A 124 3.41 -3.42 -2.49
CA VAL A 124 4.30 -2.43 -3.09
C VAL A 124 5.01 -1.58 -2.05
N ALA A 125 4.29 -1.17 -1.00
CA ALA A 125 4.91 -0.54 0.17
C ALA A 125 5.99 -1.43 0.81
N GLY A 126 5.79 -2.75 0.81
CA GLY A 126 6.73 -3.73 1.35
C GLY A 126 8.00 -3.84 0.53
N ILE A 127 7.89 -3.82 -0.80
CA ILE A 127 9.06 -3.78 -1.69
C ILE A 127 9.84 -2.47 -1.51
N MET A 128 9.14 -1.34 -1.42
CA MET A 128 9.77 -0.04 -1.13
C MET A 128 10.44 -0.04 0.25
N ALA A 129 9.79 -0.59 1.28
CA ALA A 129 10.36 -0.74 2.62
C ALA A 129 11.62 -1.61 2.59
N PHE A 130 11.61 -2.73 1.87
CA PHE A 130 12.79 -3.57 1.67
C PHE A 130 13.94 -2.78 1.03
N ILE A 131 13.68 -2.06 -0.06
CA ILE A 131 14.67 -1.19 -0.72
C ILE A 131 15.24 -0.16 0.26
N ILE A 132 14.40 0.51 1.05
CA ILE A 132 14.82 1.45 2.08
C ILE A 132 15.73 0.79 3.11
N GLY A 133 15.40 -0.44 3.54
CA GLY A 133 16.24 -1.24 4.42
C GLY A 133 17.63 -1.49 3.81
N GLN A 134 17.68 -1.90 2.53
CA GLN A 134 18.94 -2.13 1.81
C GLN A 134 19.76 -0.85 1.65
N ILE A 135 19.13 0.30 1.40
CA ILE A 135 19.81 1.59 1.34
C ILE A 135 20.39 1.96 2.72
N ASN A 136 19.64 1.75 3.81
CA ASN A 136 20.17 1.99 5.15
C ASN A 136 21.39 1.11 5.46
N ILE A 137 21.38 -0.15 5.05
CA ILE A 137 22.53 -1.07 5.20
C ILE A 137 23.73 -0.55 4.40
N LEU A 138 23.52 -0.15 3.14
CA LEU A 138 24.56 0.45 2.32
C LEU A 138 25.17 1.68 3.00
N ASN A 139 24.34 2.54 3.58
CA ASN A 139 24.77 3.78 4.22
C ASN A 139 25.57 3.51 5.50
N ASP A 140 25.16 2.52 6.26
CA ASP A 140 25.90 2.09 7.44
C ASP A 140 27.26 1.52 7.05
N ASN A 141 27.31 0.66 6.03
CA ASN A 141 28.56 0.10 5.53
C ASN A 141 29.50 1.22 5.05
N LEU A 142 29.01 2.17 4.24
CA LEU A 142 29.81 3.29 3.75
C LEU A 142 30.38 4.16 4.87
N ARG A 143 29.60 4.46 5.91
CA ARG A 143 30.05 5.25 7.07
C ARG A 143 31.13 4.57 7.91
N ASN A 144 31.16 3.25 7.90
CA ASN A 144 32.09 2.44 8.69
C ASN A 144 33.31 1.98 7.88
N ILE A 145 33.50 2.46 6.64
CA ILE A 145 34.71 2.19 5.86
C ILE A 145 35.87 2.97 6.48
N ASN A 146 36.83 2.26 7.09
CA ASN A 146 38.07 2.84 7.57
C ASN A 146 39.18 2.60 6.53
N SER A 147 39.73 3.65 5.94
CA SER A 147 40.55 3.61 4.71
C SER A 147 41.94 2.95 4.84
N LYS A 148 42.30 2.44 6.03
CA LYS A 148 43.66 1.94 6.33
C LYS A 148 43.82 0.42 6.28
N ASP A 149 42.73 -0.35 6.14
CA ASP A 149 42.77 -1.81 6.20
C ASP A 149 42.44 -2.47 4.85
N GLU A 150 43.04 -3.63 4.56
CA GLU A 150 42.75 -4.47 3.39
C GLU A 150 41.25 -4.90 3.35
N ILE A 151 40.63 -4.98 4.53
CA ILE A 151 39.19 -5.21 4.74
C ILE A 151 38.33 -4.09 4.14
N ALA A 152 38.86 -2.86 4.04
CA ALA A 152 38.16 -1.71 3.47
C ALA A 152 37.90 -1.87 1.97
N VAL A 153 38.84 -2.47 1.23
CA VAL A 153 38.71 -2.69 -0.22
C VAL A 153 37.58 -3.68 -0.53
N ASN A 154 37.53 -4.81 0.19
CA ASN A 154 36.46 -5.78 0.03
C ASN A 154 35.08 -5.20 0.41
N THR A 155 35.04 -4.35 1.45
CA THR A 155 33.81 -3.67 1.87
C THR A 155 33.36 -2.65 0.83
N GLN A 156 34.26 -1.88 0.23
CA GLN A 156 33.98 -0.95 -0.86
C GLN A 156 33.41 -1.65 -2.09
N ILE A 157 34.02 -2.77 -2.51
CA ILE A 157 33.53 -3.58 -3.64
C ILE A 157 32.11 -4.06 -3.35
N ARG A 158 31.84 -4.57 -2.13
CA ARG A 158 30.50 -5.01 -1.72
C ARG A 158 29.49 -3.86 -1.74
N CYS A 159 29.85 -2.68 -1.24
CA CYS A 159 29.01 -1.49 -1.29
C CYS A 159 28.69 -1.06 -2.72
N PHE A 160 29.67 -1.09 -3.62
CA PHE A 160 29.47 -0.75 -5.04
C PHE A 160 28.51 -1.73 -5.72
N ILE A 161 28.70 -3.04 -5.51
CA ILE A 161 27.82 -4.09 -6.04
C ILE A 161 26.40 -3.94 -5.48
N LEU A 162 26.26 -3.71 -4.16
CA LEU A 162 24.97 -3.50 -3.51
C LEU A 162 24.26 -2.26 -4.06
N HIS A 163 24.95 -1.12 -4.16
CA HIS A 163 24.41 0.11 -4.72
C HIS A 163 23.91 -0.08 -6.16
N ARG A 164 24.71 -0.74 -7.01
CA ARG A 164 24.34 -1.01 -8.41
C ARG A 164 23.06 -1.84 -8.51
N ASN A 165 22.91 -2.85 -7.65
CA ASN A 165 21.73 -3.71 -7.66
C ASN A 165 20.50 -3.05 -7.02
N ILE A 166 20.67 -2.25 -5.97
CA ILE A 166 19.59 -1.41 -5.43
C ILE A 166 19.08 -0.46 -6.51
N LYS A 167 19.98 0.24 -7.21
CA LYS A 167 19.61 1.16 -8.30
C LYS A 167 18.82 0.44 -9.40
N ARG A 168 19.29 -0.74 -9.82
CA ARG A 168 18.57 -1.59 -10.79
C ARG A 168 17.16 -1.97 -10.28
N LEU A 169 17.03 -2.36 -9.01
CA LEU A 169 15.76 -2.74 -8.41
C LEU A 169 14.79 -1.54 -8.37
N VAL A 170 15.27 -0.37 -7.97
CA VAL A 170 14.51 0.89 -7.96
C VAL A 170 14.06 1.28 -9.36
N THR A 171 14.93 1.20 -10.37
CA THR A 171 14.57 1.52 -11.76
C THR A 171 13.46 0.60 -12.28
N LYS A 172 13.60 -0.72 -12.08
CA LYS A 172 12.57 -1.69 -12.48
C LYS A 172 11.25 -1.48 -11.77
N LEU A 173 11.31 -1.21 -10.46
CA LEU A 173 10.11 -0.91 -9.67
C LEU A 173 9.43 0.37 -10.17
N ASN A 174 10.21 1.41 -10.45
CA ASN A 174 9.69 2.68 -10.98
C ASN A 174 9.03 2.50 -12.35
N GLU A 175 9.65 1.78 -13.28
CA GLU A 175 9.06 1.47 -14.59
C GLU A 175 7.75 0.68 -14.48
N MET A 176 7.65 -0.21 -13.49
CA MET A 176 6.43 -0.97 -13.23
C MET A 176 5.33 -0.09 -12.60
N LEU A 177 5.69 0.82 -11.70
CA LEU A 177 4.75 1.57 -10.87
C LEU A 177 4.39 2.96 -11.40
N MET A 178 5.16 3.54 -12.32
CA MET A 178 4.96 4.92 -12.80
C MET A 178 3.51 5.16 -13.23
N PHE A 179 3.00 4.34 -14.15
CA PHE A 179 1.65 4.50 -14.69
C PHE A 179 0.54 4.16 -13.67
N PRO A 180 0.59 3.02 -12.94
CA PRO A 180 -0.39 2.73 -11.89
C PRO A 180 -0.45 3.79 -10.79
N MET A 181 0.70 4.35 -10.39
CA MET A 181 0.78 5.37 -9.35
C MET A 181 0.23 6.71 -9.82
N PHE A 182 0.45 7.07 -11.09
CA PHE A 182 -0.15 8.26 -11.70
C PHE A 182 -1.68 8.18 -11.63
N ILE A 183 -2.26 7.07 -12.10
CA ILE A 183 -3.70 6.84 -12.04
C ILE A 183 -4.19 6.88 -10.59
N GLN A 184 -3.51 6.19 -9.68
CA GLN A 184 -3.86 6.15 -8.27
C GLN A 184 -3.90 7.55 -7.64
N SER A 185 -2.96 8.43 -7.97
CA SER A 185 -2.96 9.80 -7.47
C SER A 185 -4.13 10.62 -8.02
N THR A 186 -4.40 10.53 -9.32
CA THR A 186 -5.51 11.26 -9.95
C THR A 186 -6.87 10.77 -9.45
N MET A 187 -7.10 9.45 -9.44
CA MET A 187 -8.33 8.85 -8.93
C MET A 187 -8.48 9.07 -7.42
N GLY A 188 -7.37 8.99 -6.67
CA GLY A 188 -7.35 9.24 -5.23
C GLY A 188 -7.83 10.66 -4.88
N ALA A 189 -7.38 11.67 -5.62
CA ALA A 189 -7.85 13.04 -5.45
C ALA A 189 -9.37 13.16 -5.69
N ALA A 190 -9.88 12.61 -6.79
CA ALA A 190 -11.32 12.62 -7.10
C ALA A 190 -12.14 11.86 -6.03
N ILE A 191 -11.63 10.73 -5.53
CA ILE A 191 -12.25 9.97 -4.45
C ILE A 191 -12.33 10.80 -3.16
N LEU A 192 -11.26 11.50 -2.79
CA LEU A 192 -11.24 12.36 -1.60
C LEU A 192 -12.22 13.52 -1.72
N CYS A 193 -12.26 14.19 -2.89
CA CYS A 193 -13.23 15.27 -3.14
C CYS A 193 -14.68 14.78 -3.03
N THR A 194 -15.00 13.64 -3.65
CA THR A 194 -16.36 13.08 -3.57
C THR A 194 -16.72 12.56 -2.18
N ALA A 195 -15.75 12.02 -1.43
CA ALA A 195 -15.95 11.61 -0.04
C ALA A 195 -16.28 12.80 0.86
N MET A 196 -15.53 13.90 0.72
CA MET A 196 -15.76 15.14 1.47
C MET A 196 -17.13 15.75 1.14
N TYR A 197 -17.50 15.79 -0.14
CA TYR A 197 -18.82 16.26 -0.57
C TYR A 197 -19.97 15.41 0.00
N LYS A 198 -19.81 14.09 0.08
CA LYS A 198 -20.81 13.21 0.71
C LYS A 198 -20.89 13.45 2.21
N LEU A 199 -19.75 13.62 2.87
CA LEU A 199 -19.69 13.91 4.29
C LEU A 199 -20.39 15.23 4.64
N SER A 200 -20.27 16.27 3.80
CA SER A 200 -20.92 17.57 4.04
C SER A 200 -22.45 17.54 3.93
N LYS A 201 -23.03 16.46 3.39
CA LYS A 201 -24.49 16.29 3.26
C LYS A 201 -25.14 15.54 4.41
N VAL A 202 -24.35 14.95 5.31
CA VAL A 202 -24.86 14.15 6.43
C VAL A 202 -24.40 14.75 7.75
N PRO A 203 -25.17 14.62 8.85
CA PRO A 203 -24.71 15.03 10.16
C PRO A 203 -23.44 14.25 10.56
N PHE A 204 -22.39 14.94 11.01
CA PHE A 204 -21.09 14.32 11.32
C PHE A 204 -21.18 13.16 12.33
N LEU A 205 -22.04 13.31 13.34
CA LEU A 205 -22.21 12.32 14.42
C LEU A 205 -23.30 11.27 14.13
N SER A 206 -23.86 11.25 12.91
CA SER A 206 -24.73 10.15 12.48
C SER A 206 -23.91 8.91 12.13
N GLY A 207 -24.51 7.71 12.15
CA GLY A 207 -23.83 6.48 11.72
C GLY A 207 -23.26 6.57 10.29
N GLN A 208 -24.01 7.19 9.37
CA GLN A 208 -23.55 7.46 8.01
C GLN A 208 -22.39 8.46 7.98
N GLY A 209 -22.45 9.52 8.79
CA GLY A 209 -21.36 10.50 8.95
C GLY A 209 -20.07 9.85 9.43
N LEU A 210 -20.13 9.04 10.49
CA LEU A 210 -18.99 8.28 11.01
C LEU A 210 -18.42 7.32 9.96
N SER A 211 -19.27 6.65 9.18
CA SER A 211 -18.83 5.78 8.08
C SER A 211 -18.05 6.55 7.00
N TYR A 212 -18.51 7.75 6.62
CA TYR A 212 -17.81 8.60 5.65
C TYR A 212 -16.52 9.19 6.21
N ILE A 213 -16.46 9.53 7.50
CA ILE A 213 -15.22 9.96 8.18
C ILE A 213 -14.18 8.83 8.15
N ALA A 214 -14.58 7.62 8.58
CA ALA A 214 -13.71 6.45 8.55
C ALA A 214 -13.22 6.16 7.12
N TYR A 215 -14.10 6.26 6.14
CA TYR A 215 -13.75 6.10 4.72
C TYR A 215 -12.74 7.14 4.25
N TYR A 216 -12.93 8.41 4.62
CA TYR A 216 -12.01 9.50 4.28
C TYR A 216 -10.62 9.29 4.87
N VAL A 217 -10.54 8.90 6.16
CA VAL A 217 -9.28 8.57 6.83
C VAL A 217 -8.58 7.38 6.16
N ALA A 218 -9.32 6.34 5.77
CA ALA A 218 -8.77 5.20 5.04
C ALA A 218 -8.14 5.61 3.70
N MET A 219 -8.83 6.44 2.91
CA MET A 219 -8.35 6.90 1.61
C MET A 219 -7.16 7.85 1.72
N ILE A 220 -7.14 8.74 2.72
CA ILE A 220 -5.96 9.58 3.00
C ILE A 220 -4.77 8.71 3.39
N THR A 221 -4.96 7.76 4.30
CA THR A 221 -3.91 6.85 4.76
C THR A 221 -3.29 6.09 3.58
N GLN A 222 -4.15 5.61 2.68
CA GLN A 222 -3.73 4.94 1.46
C GLN A 222 -2.85 5.83 0.57
N LEU A 223 -3.24 7.09 0.34
CA LEU A 223 -2.49 8.02 -0.49
C LEU A 223 -1.16 8.43 0.16
N SER A 224 -1.20 8.76 1.45
CA SER A 224 -0.02 9.12 2.25
C SER A 224 1.01 8.00 2.29
N LEU A 225 0.60 6.74 2.38
CA LEU A 225 1.48 5.58 2.37
C LEU A 225 2.34 5.54 1.09
N HIS A 226 1.72 5.73 -0.08
CA HIS A 226 2.42 5.74 -1.36
C HIS A 226 3.42 6.89 -1.47
N PHE A 227 3.00 8.11 -1.09
CA PHE A 227 3.86 9.28 -1.15
C PHE A 227 5.01 9.24 -0.15
N TRP A 228 4.75 8.75 1.07
CA TRP A 228 5.78 8.61 2.09
C TRP A 228 6.89 7.67 1.66
N TYR A 229 6.54 6.45 1.22
CA TYR A 229 7.53 5.47 0.78
C TYR A 229 8.27 5.92 -0.48
N GLY A 230 7.57 6.55 -1.44
CA GLY A 230 8.22 7.13 -2.63
C GLY A 230 9.23 8.22 -2.27
N ASN A 231 8.84 9.14 -1.38
CA ASN A 231 9.73 10.21 -0.91
C ASN A 231 10.95 9.66 -0.14
N GLU A 232 10.73 8.69 0.74
CA GLU A 232 11.80 8.09 1.55
C GLU A 232 12.86 7.39 0.68
N VAL A 233 12.44 6.68 -0.38
CA VAL A 233 13.35 6.08 -1.37
C VAL A 233 14.18 7.18 -2.05
N ILE A 234 13.55 8.26 -2.52
CA ILE A 234 14.24 9.36 -3.20
C ILE A 234 15.23 10.06 -2.27
N ALA A 235 14.80 10.40 -1.05
CA ALA A 235 15.61 11.10 -0.07
C ALA A 235 16.88 10.33 0.27
N LYS A 236 16.76 9.01 0.50
CA LYS A 236 17.91 8.18 0.87
C LYS A 236 18.84 7.87 -0.29
N VAL A 237 18.32 7.75 -1.52
CA VAL A 237 19.17 7.63 -2.70
C VAL A 237 19.99 8.92 -2.94
N ARG A 238 19.39 10.09 -2.75
CA ARG A 238 20.09 11.38 -2.92
C ARG A 238 21.21 11.59 -1.91
N LEU A 239 21.00 11.26 -0.65
CA LEU A 239 22.04 11.35 0.39
C LEU A 239 23.28 10.53 0.00
N ASN A 240 23.10 9.37 -0.63
CA ASN A 240 24.22 8.51 -1.04
C ASN A 240 25.07 9.10 -2.16
N ILE A 241 24.49 9.91 -3.04
CA ILE A 241 25.25 10.59 -4.09
C ILE A 241 26.16 11.63 -3.45
N ILE A 242 25.68 12.37 -2.46
CA ILE A 242 26.44 13.43 -1.79
C ILE A 242 27.65 12.85 -1.05
N TYR A 243 27.48 11.75 -0.30
CA TYR A 243 28.60 11.07 0.39
C TYR A 243 29.56 10.32 -0.53
N SER A 244 29.28 10.21 -1.84
CA SER A 244 30.19 9.58 -2.81
C SER A 244 31.07 10.58 -3.57
N VAL A 245 30.84 11.88 -3.38
CA VAL A 245 31.53 12.98 -4.06
C VAL A 245 32.49 13.74 -3.12
N GLU A 246 32.37 13.51 -1.80
CA GLU A 246 33.32 13.95 -0.77
C GLU A 246 34.26 12.80 -0.37
#